data_AF-A0A382QF27-F1
#
_entry.id   AF-A0A382QF27-F1
#
_cell.length_a   1.000
_cell.length_b   1.000
_cell.length_c   1.000
_cell.angle_alpha   90.00
_cell.angle_beta   90.00
_cell.angle_gamma   90.00
#
_symmetry.space_group_name_H-M   'P 1'
#
loop_
_entity.id
_entity.type
_entity.pdbx_description
1 polymer ?
#
loop_
_entity_poly.entity_id
_entity_poly.type
_entity_poly.pdbx_seq_one_letter_code
_entity_poly.pdbx_strand_id
1 'polypeptide(L)'
;SVELKDHTIELIFNKNQLSIEGKGNFFIDKKPDEIYYKIKSNKDDYDFNSKIYFNNNPLLIKIFDYTKKEKDNSILDLEGSYKKNKTLIFKNISFKESKNNFLISGLGLNENFKIDYIDQVNLDFLNDKKQQNKVSLKRNKKNYEISGKSFDCSAIIDEMFKSGSKSSVFDSINNFNSIVKLNIDKTYIDEVYYLNFLNGNIKFLKNNIVNLNLEANFSDNKRLTFTIKTNENSEKITTLFSEYAKPLVKKYKFIKGFEEGFLDFYSIKKNNISKSKLNIYDFKLKELPALTKILTLASLQGIADLLTGEGIRFNEFEMNFNNKNTLMTIDE
;
A
#
# COMPACT_ATOMS: atom_id res chain seq x y z
N SER A 1 26.42 -2.18 11.02
CA SER A 1 27.27 -1.02 10.66
C SER A 1 27.59 -1.08 9.17
N VAL A 2 27.93 0.04 8.53
CA VAL A 2 28.41 0.05 7.14
C VAL A 2 29.91 0.32 7.16
N GLU A 3 30.72 -0.57 6.59
CA GLU A 3 32.17 -0.36 6.41
C GLU A 3 32.49 -0.12 4.94
N LEU A 4 33.43 0.77 4.63
CA LEU A 4 33.92 1.04 3.28
C LEU A 4 35.36 0.50 3.15
N LYS A 5 35.66 -0.30 2.12
CA LYS A 5 37.01 -0.85 1.87
C LYS A 5 37.36 -0.80 0.39
N ASP A 6 38.66 -0.70 0.11
CA ASP A 6 39.22 -0.75 -1.24
C ASP A 6 38.65 0.31 -2.19
N HIS A 7 38.40 1.52 -1.66
CA HIS A 7 37.91 2.64 -2.46
C HIS A 7 39.05 3.32 -3.21
N THR A 8 38.92 3.41 -4.53
CA THR A 8 39.70 4.35 -5.34
C THR A 8 38.90 5.64 -5.43
N ILE A 9 39.51 6.77 -5.06
CA ILE A 9 38.84 8.07 -5.01
C ILE A 9 39.65 9.08 -5.83
N GLU A 10 38.98 9.70 -6.79
CA GLU A 10 39.46 10.88 -7.51
C GLU A 10 38.80 12.13 -6.91
N LEU A 11 39.63 13.10 -6.52
CA LEU A 11 39.19 14.37 -5.95
C LEU A 11 39.72 15.51 -6.79
N ILE A 12 38.81 16.31 -7.34
CA ILE A 12 39.14 17.52 -8.11
C ILE A 12 38.60 18.72 -7.33
N PHE A 13 39.48 19.65 -6.99
CA PHE A 13 39.13 20.88 -6.29
C PHE A 13 39.60 22.10 -7.08
N ASN A 14 38.67 23.01 -7.41
CA ASN A 14 38.99 24.28 -8.04
C ASN A 14 38.12 25.40 -7.44
N LYS A 15 38.73 26.31 -6.68
CA LYS A 15 38.13 27.46 -5.98
C LYS A 15 36.80 27.17 -5.27
N ASN A 16 35.70 27.10 -6.04
CA ASN A 16 34.31 26.96 -5.55
C ASN A 16 33.63 25.64 -5.98
N GLN A 17 34.37 24.73 -6.62
CA GLN A 17 33.86 23.45 -7.10
C GLN A 17 34.69 22.30 -6.52
N LEU A 18 34.01 21.34 -5.91
CA LEU A 18 34.58 20.07 -5.48
C LEU A 18 33.89 18.95 -6.27
N SER A 19 34.66 18.09 -6.92
CA SER A 19 34.17 16.85 -7.51
C SER A 19 34.84 15.68 -6.81
N ILE A 20 34.05 14.75 -6.31
CA ILE A 20 34.50 13.49 -5.73
C ILE A 20 33.92 12.38 -6.59
N GLU A 21 34.77 11.54 -7.13
CA GLU A 21 34.37 10.32 -7.82
C GLU A 21 35.05 9.15 -7.14
N GLY A 22 34.31 8.08 -6.88
CA GLY A 22 34.88 6.93 -6.19
C GLY A 22 34.18 5.63 -6.53
N LYS A 23 34.94 4.55 -6.40
CA LYS A 23 34.45 3.19 -6.54
C LYS A 23 35.14 2.30 -5.51
N GLY A 24 34.38 1.44 -4.85
CA GLY A 24 34.93 0.45 -3.93
C GLY A 24 33.86 -0.44 -3.32
N ASN A 25 34.25 -1.22 -2.31
CA ASN A 25 33.38 -2.14 -1.61
C ASN A 25 32.74 -1.46 -0.38
N PHE A 26 31.49 -1.80 -0.10
CA PHE A 26 30.85 -1.52 1.18
C PHE A 26 30.38 -2.83 1.82
N PHE A 27 30.36 -2.91 3.14
CA PHE A 27 29.98 -4.11 3.87
C PHE A 27 28.81 -3.80 4.80
N ILE A 28 27.75 -4.60 4.69
CA ILE A 28 26.65 -4.66 5.66
C ILE A 28 26.74 -6.04 6.32
N ASP A 29 26.89 -6.08 7.65
CA ASP A 29 27.01 -7.32 8.43
C ASP A 29 28.04 -8.31 7.84
N LYS A 30 29.19 -7.78 7.42
CA LYS A 30 30.32 -8.50 6.78
C LYS A 30 30.07 -9.03 5.37
N LYS A 31 28.94 -8.70 4.73
CA LYS A 31 28.66 -9.05 3.34
C LYS A 31 29.07 -7.90 2.42
N PRO A 32 30.06 -8.09 1.53
CA PRO A 32 30.52 -7.05 0.62
C PRO A 32 29.51 -6.80 -0.49
N ASP A 33 29.39 -5.57 -0.92
CA ASP A 33 28.75 -5.16 -2.17
C ASP A 33 29.56 -3.99 -2.76
N GLU A 34 29.30 -3.63 -4.01
CA GLU A 34 30.06 -2.58 -4.69
C GLU A 34 29.25 -1.30 -4.82
N ILE A 35 29.92 -0.16 -4.68
CA ILE A 35 29.34 1.15 -4.96
C ILE A 35 30.28 1.96 -5.84
N TYR A 36 29.70 2.61 -6.85
CA TYR A 36 30.27 3.74 -7.55
C TYR A 36 29.48 4.99 -7.18
N TYR A 37 30.16 6.10 -6.96
CA TYR A 37 29.53 7.37 -6.64
C TYR A 37 30.30 8.53 -7.26
N LYS A 38 29.56 9.56 -7.64
CA LYS A 38 30.07 10.83 -8.14
C LYS A 38 29.28 11.96 -7.50
N ILE A 39 29.97 12.86 -6.82
CA ILE A 39 29.38 14.00 -6.13
C ILE A 39 30.08 15.25 -6.65
N LYS A 40 29.29 16.23 -7.10
CA LYS A 40 29.79 17.55 -7.51
C LYS A 40 29.15 18.61 -6.64
N SER A 41 29.95 19.37 -5.92
CA SER A 41 29.48 20.57 -5.24
C SER A 41 29.63 21.79 -6.14
N ASN A 42 28.62 22.66 -6.11
CA ASN A 42 28.68 23.99 -6.66
C ASN A 42 28.12 24.95 -5.62
N LYS A 43 29.02 25.67 -4.93
CA LYS A 43 28.69 26.42 -3.71
C LYS A 43 28.11 25.47 -2.65
N ASP A 44 26.82 25.63 -2.31
CA ASP A 44 26.12 24.89 -1.25
C ASP A 44 25.19 23.79 -1.77
N ASP A 45 25.10 23.62 -3.09
CA ASP A 45 24.31 22.55 -3.73
C ASP A 45 25.23 21.40 -4.12
N TYR A 46 24.74 20.17 -4.00
CA TYR A 46 25.45 18.94 -4.31
C TYR A 46 24.66 18.12 -5.31
N ASP A 47 25.18 17.93 -6.51
CA ASP A 47 24.63 16.97 -7.46
C ASP A 47 25.32 15.62 -7.25
N PHE A 48 24.56 14.53 -7.26
CA PHE A 48 25.09 13.19 -7.08
C PHE A 48 24.57 12.22 -8.14
N ASN A 49 25.44 11.27 -8.47
CA ASN A 49 25.10 10.09 -9.25
C ASN A 49 25.78 8.89 -8.58
N SER A 50 25.00 7.90 -8.17
CA SER A 50 25.50 6.70 -7.52
C SER A 50 24.91 5.46 -8.19
N LYS A 51 25.75 4.45 -8.36
CA LYS A 51 25.35 3.11 -8.80
C LYS A 51 25.79 2.11 -7.73
N ILE A 52 24.83 1.43 -7.13
CA ILE A 52 25.04 0.44 -6.08
C ILE A 52 24.75 -0.94 -6.65
N TYR A 53 25.69 -1.87 -6.52
CA TYR A 53 25.57 -3.25 -6.97
C TYR A 53 25.31 -4.13 -5.74
N PHE A 54 24.06 -4.53 -5.54
CA PHE A 54 23.68 -5.46 -4.48
C PHE A 54 23.75 -6.88 -5.00
N ASN A 55 24.92 -7.51 -4.83
CA ASN A 55 25.19 -8.89 -5.22
C ASN A 55 24.99 -9.82 -4.03
N ASN A 56 25.46 -9.45 -2.84
CA ASN A 56 25.48 -10.33 -1.67
C ASN A 56 24.40 -10.01 -0.63
N ASN A 57 23.99 -8.75 -0.49
CA ASN A 57 22.97 -8.37 0.48
C ASN A 57 21.54 -8.52 -0.08
N PRO A 58 20.56 -8.88 0.76
CA PRO A 58 19.15 -8.85 0.38
C PRO A 58 18.62 -7.40 0.40
N LEU A 59 17.54 -7.15 -0.33
CA LEU A 59 16.83 -5.86 -0.30
C LEU A 59 15.34 -6.12 -0.12
N LEU A 60 14.73 -5.45 0.87
CA LEU A 60 13.31 -5.53 1.18
C LEU A 60 12.62 -4.20 0.84
N ILE A 61 11.60 -4.26 -0.01
CA ILE A 61 10.70 -3.14 -0.31
C ILE A 61 9.32 -3.46 0.27
N LYS A 62 9.15 -3.12 1.56
CA LYS A 62 8.01 -3.55 2.38
C LYS A 62 6.63 -3.22 1.80
N ILE A 63 6.45 -2.02 1.25
CA ILE A 63 5.15 -1.56 0.71
C ILE A 63 4.67 -2.41 -0.48
N PHE A 64 5.56 -3.17 -1.11
CA PHE A 64 5.29 -3.99 -2.28
C PHE A 64 5.42 -5.50 -2.02
N ASP A 65 5.63 -5.92 -0.77
CA ASP A 65 5.94 -7.31 -0.40
C ASP A 65 7.00 -7.92 -1.34
N TYR A 66 8.07 -7.16 -1.58
CA TYR A 66 9.13 -7.55 -2.50
C TYR A 66 10.45 -7.75 -1.76
N THR A 67 11.01 -8.94 -1.92
CA THR A 67 12.33 -9.29 -1.41
C THR A 67 13.25 -9.75 -2.53
N LYS A 68 14.32 -8.98 -2.76
CA LYS A 68 15.49 -9.45 -3.49
C LYS A 68 16.33 -10.33 -2.57
N LYS A 69 16.62 -11.57 -2.97
CA LYS A 69 17.35 -12.52 -2.12
C LYS A 69 18.86 -12.28 -2.16
N GLU A 70 19.57 -12.87 -1.22
CA GLU A 70 21.04 -12.91 -1.24
C GLU A 70 21.53 -13.60 -2.51
N LYS A 71 22.67 -13.15 -3.03
CA LYS A 71 23.34 -13.71 -4.23
C LYS A 71 22.63 -13.46 -5.56
N ASP A 72 21.41 -12.94 -5.57
CA ASP A 72 20.79 -12.41 -6.78
C ASP A 72 21.49 -11.09 -7.13
N ASN A 73 21.91 -10.90 -8.39
CA ASN A 73 22.55 -9.64 -8.76
C ASN A 73 21.50 -8.56 -9.02
N SER A 74 21.69 -7.38 -8.43
CA SER A 74 20.81 -6.24 -8.66
C SER A 74 21.55 -4.92 -8.62
N ILE A 75 20.98 -3.92 -9.29
CA ILE A 75 21.60 -2.60 -9.45
C ILE A 75 20.59 -1.55 -8.99
N LEU A 76 21.04 -0.63 -8.14
CA LEU A 76 20.34 0.59 -7.76
C LEU A 76 21.09 1.81 -8.30
N ASP A 77 20.48 2.50 -9.24
CA ASP A 77 20.95 3.77 -9.79
C ASP A 77 20.20 4.93 -9.14
N LEU A 78 20.95 5.91 -8.64
CA LEU A 78 20.45 7.12 -8.00
C LEU A 78 21.06 8.35 -8.67
N GLU A 79 20.23 9.21 -9.23
CA GLU A 79 20.63 10.50 -9.79
C GLU A 79 19.81 11.60 -9.11
N GLY A 80 20.47 12.61 -8.56
CA GLY A 80 19.76 13.67 -7.86
C GLY A 80 20.64 14.82 -7.42
N SER A 81 20.05 15.67 -6.58
CA SER A 81 20.71 16.81 -5.98
C SER A 81 20.23 17.03 -4.56
N TYR A 82 21.15 17.42 -3.69
CA TYR A 82 20.88 17.91 -2.35
C TYR A 82 21.13 19.42 -2.34
N LYS A 83 20.10 20.19 -2.04
CA LYS A 83 20.11 21.65 -2.13
C LYS A 83 20.48 22.31 -0.81
N LYS A 84 20.95 23.55 -0.86
CA LYS A 84 21.28 24.37 0.32
C LYS A 84 20.18 24.40 1.38
N ASN A 85 18.92 24.44 0.97
CA ASN A 85 17.75 24.43 1.86
C ASN A 85 17.42 23.02 2.41
N LYS A 86 18.37 22.07 2.34
CA LYS A 86 18.23 20.68 2.78
C LYS A 86 17.16 19.87 2.06
N THR A 87 16.71 20.32 0.89
CA THR A 87 15.80 19.52 0.05
C THR A 87 16.59 18.50 -0.76
N LEU A 88 16.07 17.28 -0.83
CA LEU A 88 16.65 16.19 -1.60
C LEU A 88 15.76 15.91 -2.80
N ILE A 89 16.31 16.08 -4.00
CA ILE A 89 15.59 15.91 -5.26
C ILE A 89 16.26 14.77 -6.00
N PHE A 90 15.56 13.64 -6.14
CA PHE A 90 15.97 12.61 -7.08
C PHE A 90 15.41 12.93 -8.45
N LYS A 91 16.29 13.08 -9.42
CA LYS A 91 15.90 13.13 -10.82
C LYS A 91 15.48 11.73 -11.29
N ASN A 92 16.26 10.70 -10.95
CA ASN A 92 15.97 9.32 -11.28
C ASN A 92 16.38 8.38 -10.13
N ILE A 93 15.55 7.37 -9.88
CA ILE A 93 15.87 6.18 -9.09
C ILE A 93 15.50 4.99 -9.97
N SER A 94 16.44 4.08 -10.18
CA SER A 94 16.17 2.81 -10.87
C SER A 94 16.70 1.66 -10.05
N PHE A 95 15.84 0.70 -9.72
CA PHE A 95 16.25 -0.57 -9.16
C PHE A 95 15.90 -1.69 -10.13
N LYS A 96 16.88 -2.55 -10.45
CA LYS A 96 16.73 -3.67 -11.38
C LYS A 96 17.33 -4.95 -10.79
N GLU A 97 16.57 -6.03 -10.86
CA GLU A 97 16.99 -7.38 -10.48
C GLU A 97 16.36 -8.35 -11.48
N SER A 98 17.17 -9.09 -12.24
CA SER A 98 16.68 -9.97 -13.33
C SER A 98 15.65 -9.27 -14.26
N LYS A 99 14.37 -9.66 -14.15
CA LYS A 99 13.24 -9.09 -14.92
C LYS A 99 12.45 -8.04 -14.13
N ASN A 100 12.72 -7.90 -12.83
CA ASN A 100 12.07 -6.95 -11.94
C ASN A 100 12.67 -5.56 -12.13
N ASN A 101 11.80 -4.56 -12.24
CA ASN A 101 12.19 -3.18 -12.52
C ASN A 101 11.30 -2.20 -11.76
N PHE A 102 11.96 -1.27 -11.07
CA PHE A 102 11.34 -0.19 -10.31
C PHE A 102 11.98 1.11 -10.78
N LEU A 103 11.17 2.00 -11.34
CA LEU A 103 11.62 3.28 -11.87
C LEU A 103 10.86 4.40 -11.19
N ILE A 104 11.56 5.39 -10.68
CA ILE A 104 11.00 6.64 -10.19
C ILE A 104 11.74 7.78 -10.89
N SER A 105 11.01 8.70 -11.48
CA SER A 105 11.56 9.91 -12.07
C SER A 105 10.89 11.12 -11.44
N GLY A 106 11.69 12.05 -10.94
CA GLY A 106 11.24 13.22 -10.18
C GLY A 106 10.65 12.82 -8.82
N LEU A 107 11.47 12.81 -7.77
CA LEU A 107 11.02 12.64 -6.38
C LEU A 107 11.63 13.78 -5.54
N GLY A 108 10.77 14.62 -4.98
CA GLY A 108 11.18 15.71 -4.10
C GLY A 108 10.89 15.38 -2.64
N LEU A 109 11.93 15.46 -1.81
CA LEU A 109 11.84 15.32 -0.36
C LEU A 109 12.22 16.65 0.31
N ASN A 110 11.46 17.03 1.34
CA ASN A 110 11.77 18.20 2.15
C ASN A 110 12.88 17.92 3.17
N GLU A 111 13.23 18.94 3.96
CA GLU A 111 14.26 18.88 5.01
C GLU A 111 14.03 17.79 6.08
N ASN A 112 12.80 17.31 6.23
CA ASN A 112 12.42 16.22 7.13
C ASN A 112 12.28 14.88 6.41
N PHE A 113 12.77 14.78 5.17
CA PHE A 113 12.65 13.63 4.27
C PHE A 113 11.20 13.20 3.98
N LYS A 114 10.22 14.10 4.15
CA LYS A 114 8.85 13.84 3.69
C LYS A 114 8.73 14.13 2.21
N ILE A 115 7.92 13.33 1.54
CA ILE A 115 7.65 13.43 0.11
C ILE A 115 6.78 14.65 -0.15
N ASP A 116 7.31 15.62 -0.87
CA ASP A 116 6.54 16.76 -1.38
C ASP A 116 5.86 16.40 -2.72
N TYR A 117 6.54 15.62 -3.56
CA TYR A 117 6.00 15.14 -4.82
C TYR A 117 6.72 13.93 -5.40
N ILE A 118 6.02 13.22 -6.28
CA ILE A 118 6.55 12.19 -7.16
C ILE A 118 6.02 12.46 -8.57
N ASP A 119 6.85 12.62 -9.58
CA ASP A 119 6.37 12.94 -10.92
C ASP A 119 5.95 11.69 -11.68
N GLN A 120 6.74 10.62 -11.63
CA GLN A 120 6.36 9.35 -12.22
C GLN A 120 6.99 8.15 -11.49
N VAL A 121 6.22 7.06 -11.41
CA VAL A 121 6.67 5.73 -10.98
C VAL A 121 6.28 4.73 -12.05
N ASN A 122 7.16 3.80 -12.42
CA ASN A 122 6.82 2.63 -13.23
C ASN A 122 7.34 1.38 -12.54
N LEU A 123 6.45 0.44 -12.28
CA LEU A 123 6.74 -0.82 -11.63
C LEU A 123 6.45 -1.97 -12.61
N ASP A 124 7.39 -2.89 -12.77
CA ASP A 124 7.20 -4.15 -13.47
C ASP A 124 7.99 -5.24 -12.72
N PHE A 125 7.32 -5.97 -11.82
CA PHE A 125 7.97 -6.97 -10.96
C PHE A 125 7.01 -8.07 -10.50
N LEU A 126 7.59 -9.15 -10.00
CA LEU A 126 6.89 -10.21 -9.30
C LEU A 126 7.17 -10.08 -7.80
N ASN A 127 6.13 -10.00 -6.97
CA ASN A 127 6.30 -9.91 -5.53
C ASN A 127 6.53 -11.30 -4.88
N ASP A 128 6.71 -11.32 -3.56
CA ASP A 128 7.00 -12.55 -2.80
C ASP A 128 5.86 -13.58 -2.90
N LYS A 129 4.62 -13.11 -3.08
CA LYS A 129 3.39 -13.90 -3.31
C LYS A 129 3.23 -14.40 -4.75
N LYS A 130 4.22 -14.16 -5.62
CA LYS A 130 4.17 -14.50 -7.06
C LYS A 130 3.05 -13.79 -7.82
N GLN A 131 2.65 -12.60 -7.36
CA GLN A 131 1.69 -11.76 -8.04
C GLN A 131 2.41 -10.72 -8.90
N GLN A 132 1.96 -10.61 -10.16
CA GLN A 132 2.52 -9.65 -11.10
C GLN A 132 2.10 -8.23 -10.74
N ASN A 133 3.05 -7.31 -10.71
CA ASN A 133 2.83 -5.90 -10.48
C ASN A 133 3.33 -5.13 -11.70
N LYS A 134 2.40 -4.62 -12.51
CA LYS A 134 2.67 -3.81 -13.69
C LYS A 134 1.78 -2.58 -13.67
N VAL A 135 2.24 -1.57 -12.95
CA VAL A 135 1.50 -0.35 -12.63
C VAL A 135 2.39 0.87 -12.77
N SER A 136 1.81 1.99 -13.17
CA SER A 136 2.48 3.27 -13.23
C SER A 136 1.69 4.33 -12.48
N LEU A 137 2.41 5.31 -11.96
CA LEU A 137 1.86 6.55 -11.42
C LEU A 137 2.44 7.69 -12.24
N LYS A 138 1.60 8.66 -12.61
CA LYS A 138 2.02 9.88 -13.28
C LYS A 138 1.36 11.09 -12.66
N ARG A 139 2.14 12.12 -12.40
CA ARG A 139 1.68 13.43 -11.94
C ARG A 139 1.34 14.31 -13.14
N ASN A 140 0.20 15.00 -13.03
CA ASN A 140 -0.20 16.06 -13.94
C ASN A 140 -0.53 17.31 -13.11
N LYS A 141 0.38 18.29 -13.13
CA LYS A 141 0.35 19.48 -12.26
C LYS A 141 0.29 19.06 -10.78
N LYS A 142 -0.85 19.26 -10.12
CA LYS A 142 -1.08 18.85 -8.73
C LYS A 142 -1.80 17.52 -8.58
N ASN A 143 -2.31 16.93 -9.65
CA ASN A 143 -3.10 15.70 -9.62
C ASN A 143 -2.26 14.52 -10.07
N TYR A 144 -2.77 13.32 -9.81
CA TYR A 144 -2.10 12.06 -10.08
C TYR A 144 -3.04 11.10 -10.79
N GLU A 145 -2.44 10.22 -11.59
CA GLU A 145 -3.10 9.11 -12.24
C GLU A 145 -2.28 7.85 -11.97
N ILE A 146 -2.95 6.80 -11.52
CA ILE A 146 -2.36 5.48 -11.31
C ILE A 146 -3.08 4.53 -12.26
N SER A 147 -2.33 3.90 -13.15
CA SER A 147 -2.88 2.96 -14.11
C SER A 147 -1.95 1.79 -14.40
N GLY A 148 -2.53 0.63 -14.72
CA GLY A 148 -1.74 -0.58 -14.90
C GLY A 148 -2.53 -1.83 -15.24
N LYS A 149 -1.81 -2.85 -15.71
CA LYS A 149 -2.38 -4.18 -15.99
C LYS A 149 -2.64 -4.96 -14.71
N SER A 150 -1.76 -4.82 -13.72
CA SER A 150 -1.93 -5.52 -12.45
C SER A 150 -1.23 -4.84 -11.30
N PHE A 151 -1.79 -4.96 -10.10
CA PHE A 151 -1.15 -4.47 -8.87
C PHE A 151 -1.62 -5.28 -7.66
N ASP A 152 -0.70 -5.65 -6.78
CA ASP A 152 -1.02 -6.20 -5.46
C ASP A 152 -1.05 -5.05 -4.45
N CYS A 153 -2.25 -4.74 -3.94
CA CYS A 153 -2.43 -3.75 -2.89
C CYS A 153 -2.74 -4.38 -1.52
N SER A 154 -2.60 -5.71 -1.38
CA SER A 154 -2.92 -6.43 -0.15
C SER A 154 -2.15 -5.91 1.06
N ALA A 155 -0.85 -5.62 0.91
CA ALA A 155 -0.03 -5.02 1.97
C ALA A 155 -0.58 -3.65 2.44
N ILE A 156 -1.00 -2.81 1.49
CA ILE A 156 -1.58 -1.49 1.76
C ILE A 156 -2.92 -1.65 2.48
N ILE A 157 -3.77 -2.56 2.00
CA ILE A 157 -5.05 -2.84 2.63
C ILE A 157 -4.82 -3.34 4.07
N ASP A 158 -3.92 -4.31 4.27
CA ASP A 158 -3.65 -4.88 5.59
C ASP A 158 -3.10 -3.84 6.56
N GLU A 159 -2.31 -2.87 6.08
CA GLU A 159 -1.88 -1.72 6.88
C GLU A 159 -3.06 -0.83 7.27
N MET A 160 -4.00 -0.57 6.35
CA MET A 160 -5.22 0.21 6.64
C MET A 160 -6.14 -0.47 7.67
N PHE A 161 -6.14 -1.81 7.74
CA PHE A 161 -6.93 -2.58 8.72
C PHE A 161 -6.25 -2.70 10.09
N LYS A 162 -4.96 -2.37 10.23
CA LYS A 162 -4.26 -2.40 11.53
C LYS A 162 -4.72 -1.23 12.40
N SER A 163 -5.62 -1.49 13.35
CA SER A 163 -6.07 -0.52 14.35
C SER A 163 -4.89 -0.01 15.21
N GLY A 164 -4.69 1.30 15.28
CA GLY A 164 -3.76 1.93 16.24
C GLY A 164 -2.32 2.14 15.75
N SER A 165 -2.01 1.94 14.46
CA SER A 165 -0.68 2.27 13.93
C SER A 165 -0.46 3.78 13.85
N LYS A 166 0.55 4.29 14.57
CA LYS A 166 0.96 5.71 14.58
C LYS A 166 1.71 6.17 13.31
N SER A 167 2.05 5.25 12.42
CA SER A 167 2.79 5.53 11.19
C SER A 167 2.16 4.76 10.03
N SER A 168 1.27 5.42 9.30
CA SER A 168 0.80 4.97 8.00
C SER A 168 1.84 5.32 6.93
N VAL A 169 1.90 4.57 5.84
CA VAL A 169 2.64 4.92 4.61
C VAL A 169 2.32 6.34 4.13
N PHE A 170 1.13 6.86 4.44
CA PHE A 170 0.70 8.21 4.09
C PHE A 170 1.34 9.31 4.94
N ASP A 171 1.89 9.00 6.13
CA ASP A 171 2.54 10.00 7.00
C ASP A 171 3.87 10.51 6.44
N SER A 172 4.46 9.74 5.53
CA SER A 172 5.65 10.12 4.75
C SER A 172 5.36 11.20 3.71
N ILE A 173 4.09 11.49 3.39
CA ILE A 173 3.71 12.50 2.39
C ILE A 173 3.40 13.83 3.08
N ASN A 174 4.02 14.90 2.59
CA ASN A 174 3.85 16.24 3.13
C ASN A 174 2.64 16.94 2.53
N ASN A 175 1.62 17.24 3.36
CA ASN A 175 0.48 18.10 3.03
C ASN A 175 -0.13 17.85 1.63
N PHE A 176 -0.41 16.59 1.32
CA PHE A 176 -0.97 16.13 0.06
C PHE A 176 -2.35 16.75 -0.21
N ASN A 177 -2.46 17.47 -1.32
CA ASN A 177 -3.63 18.24 -1.75
C ASN A 177 -3.88 18.01 -3.24
N SER A 178 -4.46 16.86 -3.58
CA SER A 178 -4.47 16.33 -4.93
C SER A 178 -5.69 15.47 -5.22
N ILE A 179 -6.04 15.36 -6.49
CA ILE A 179 -6.94 14.30 -6.99
C ILE A 179 -6.06 13.17 -7.54
N VAL A 180 -6.35 11.94 -7.13
CA VAL A 180 -5.75 10.71 -7.64
C VAL A 180 -6.81 9.96 -8.43
N LYS A 181 -6.55 9.70 -9.72
CA LYS A 181 -7.37 8.82 -10.55
C LYS A 181 -6.78 7.42 -10.54
N LEU A 182 -7.62 6.40 -10.45
CA LEU A 182 -7.24 4.99 -10.48
C LEU A 182 -7.86 4.32 -11.70
N ASN A 183 -7.09 3.53 -12.43
CA ASN A 183 -7.55 2.63 -13.49
C ASN A 183 -6.62 1.41 -13.59
N ILE A 184 -6.94 0.32 -12.90
CA ILE A 184 -6.11 -0.89 -12.86
C ILE A 184 -6.94 -2.09 -13.31
N ASP A 185 -6.44 -2.83 -14.32
CA ASP A 185 -7.19 -3.95 -14.91
C ASP A 185 -7.40 -5.09 -13.90
N LYS A 186 -6.36 -5.44 -13.13
CA LYS A 186 -6.43 -6.48 -12.09
C LYS A 186 -5.77 -6.04 -10.79
N THR A 187 -6.50 -6.04 -9.69
CA THR A 187 -5.97 -5.63 -8.37
C THR A 187 -6.10 -6.76 -7.37
N TYR A 188 -4.99 -7.32 -6.88
CA TYR A 188 -5.01 -8.30 -5.81
C TYR A 188 -5.26 -7.62 -4.47
N ILE A 189 -6.23 -8.13 -3.71
CA ILE A 189 -6.62 -7.59 -2.39
C ILE A 189 -6.17 -8.50 -1.24
N ASP A 190 -5.75 -9.73 -1.58
CA ASP A 190 -5.00 -10.68 -0.78
C ASP A 190 -4.35 -11.75 -1.70
N GLU A 191 -3.86 -12.84 -1.12
CA GLU A 191 -3.20 -13.94 -1.85
C GLU A 191 -4.13 -14.71 -2.80
N VAL A 192 -5.43 -14.73 -2.52
CA VAL A 192 -6.43 -15.56 -3.21
C VAL A 192 -7.36 -14.71 -4.08
N TYR A 193 -7.83 -13.57 -3.57
CA TYR A 193 -8.85 -12.75 -4.20
C TYR A 193 -8.27 -11.54 -4.91
N TYR A 194 -8.89 -11.20 -6.05
CA TYR A 194 -8.59 -10.01 -6.82
C TYR A 194 -9.87 -9.37 -7.34
N LEU A 195 -9.74 -8.09 -7.67
CA LEU A 195 -10.71 -7.26 -8.35
C LEU A 195 -10.27 -7.04 -9.80
N ASN A 196 -11.25 -6.90 -10.69
CA ASN A 196 -11.10 -6.54 -12.09
C ASN A 196 -11.61 -5.11 -12.29
N PHE A 197 -10.96 -4.37 -13.18
CA PHE A 197 -11.35 -3.03 -13.60
C PHE A 197 -11.54 -2.07 -12.43
N LEU A 198 -10.55 -2.01 -11.53
CA LEU A 198 -10.56 -1.07 -10.42
C LEU A 198 -10.43 0.36 -10.95
N ASN A 199 -11.53 1.10 -10.88
CA ASN A 199 -11.63 2.47 -11.37
C ASN A 199 -12.09 3.39 -10.25
N GLY A 200 -11.55 4.60 -10.20
CA GLY A 200 -11.98 5.54 -9.17
C GLY A 200 -11.27 6.88 -9.14
N ASN A 201 -11.77 7.76 -8.29
CA ASN A 201 -11.18 9.06 -8.02
C ASN A 201 -11.12 9.28 -6.51
N ILE A 202 -9.97 9.73 -6.03
CA ILE A 202 -9.73 10.04 -4.62
C ILE A 202 -9.29 11.50 -4.53
N LYS A 203 -9.98 12.32 -3.75
CA LYS A 203 -9.63 13.71 -3.47
C LYS A 203 -9.06 13.81 -2.06
N PHE A 204 -7.82 14.27 -1.99
CA PHE A 204 -7.13 14.57 -0.75
C PHE A 204 -7.10 16.07 -0.49
N LEU A 205 -7.32 16.45 0.77
CA LEU A 205 -7.05 17.78 1.31
C LEU A 205 -6.26 17.64 2.61
N LYS A 206 -5.07 18.23 2.68
CA LYS A 206 -4.15 18.18 3.83
C LYS A 206 -3.97 16.74 4.34
N ASN A 207 -3.56 15.82 3.45
CA ASN A 207 -3.41 14.37 3.73
C ASN A 207 -4.71 13.61 4.05
N ASN A 208 -5.88 14.26 4.10
CA ASN A 208 -7.15 13.60 4.41
C ASN A 208 -7.97 13.34 3.15
N ILE A 209 -8.52 12.13 3.05
CA ILE A 209 -9.51 11.80 2.01
C ILE A 209 -10.82 12.51 2.33
N VAL A 210 -11.23 13.44 1.47
CA VAL A 210 -12.49 14.19 1.57
C VAL A 210 -13.55 13.72 0.57
N ASN A 211 -13.13 13.09 -0.51
CA ASN A 211 -14.02 12.43 -1.46
C ASN A 211 -13.30 11.19 -2.03
N LEU A 212 -14.01 10.07 -2.11
CA LEU A 212 -13.58 8.86 -2.78
C LEU A 212 -14.80 8.28 -3.48
N ASN A 213 -14.64 7.93 -4.75
CA ASN A 213 -15.54 7.02 -5.45
C ASN A 213 -14.69 5.96 -6.15
N LEU A 214 -14.97 4.69 -5.87
CA LEU A 214 -14.22 3.55 -6.37
C LEU A 214 -15.20 2.44 -6.71
N GLU A 215 -15.01 1.84 -7.88
CA GLU A 215 -15.82 0.76 -8.41
C GLU A 215 -14.89 -0.32 -8.99
N ALA A 216 -15.25 -1.59 -8.79
CA ALA A 216 -14.54 -2.74 -9.34
C ALA A 216 -15.46 -3.96 -9.37
N ASN A 217 -15.01 -5.05 -10.00
CA ASN A 217 -15.75 -6.31 -10.04
C ASN A 217 -14.89 -7.48 -9.58
N PHE A 218 -15.46 -8.51 -8.98
CA PHE A 218 -14.78 -9.80 -8.83
C PHE A 218 -14.82 -10.61 -10.13
N SER A 219 -14.23 -11.81 -10.14
CA SER A 219 -14.14 -12.70 -11.32
C SER A 219 -15.49 -13.07 -11.95
N ASP A 220 -16.57 -13.08 -11.16
CA ASP A 220 -17.93 -13.43 -11.63
C ASP A 220 -18.78 -12.19 -11.93
N ASN A 221 -18.16 -11.05 -12.22
CA ASN A 221 -18.82 -9.74 -12.39
C ASN A 221 -19.57 -9.21 -11.15
N LYS A 222 -19.42 -9.85 -9.99
CA LYS A 222 -19.94 -9.36 -8.71
C LYS A 222 -19.33 -7.99 -8.40
N ARG A 223 -20.15 -6.98 -8.25
CA ARG A 223 -19.74 -5.58 -8.11
C ARG A 223 -19.24 -5.26 -6.71
N LEU A 224 -18.26 -4.37 -6.63
CA LEU A 224 -17.80 -3.70 -5.42
C LEU A 224 -17.83 -2.19 -5.65
N THR A 225 -18.43 -1.45 -4.73
CA THR A 225 -18.38 0.02 -4.73
C THR A 225 -17.94 0.52 -3.35
N PHE A 226 -17.04 1.49 -3.34
CA PHE A 226 -16.56 2.12 -2.12
C PHE A 226 -16.62 3.62 -2.28
N THR A 227 -17.27 4.31 -1.34
CA THR A 227 -17.36 5.76 -1.35
C THR A 227 -17.02 6.36 0.00
N ILE A 228 -16.40 7.55 -0.06
CA ILE A 228 -16.21 8.42 1.09
C ILE A 228 -16.63 9.81 0.65
N LYS A 229 -17.47 10.49 1.44
CA LYS A 229 -17.82 11.89 1.22
C LYS A 229 -17.83 12.63 2.55
N THR A 230 -17.15 13.77 2.61
CA THR A 230 -17.31 14.71 3.72
C THR A 230 -18.42 15.69 3.40
N ASN A 231 -19.45 15.77 4.24
CA ASN A 231 -20.56 16.71 4.07
C ASN A 231 -20.26 18.09 4.68
N GLU A 232 -21.19 19.03 4.52
CA GLU A 232 -21.08 20.41 5.04
C GLU A 232 -20.95 20.48 6.57
N ASN A 233 -21.52 19.50 7.28
CA ASN A 233 -21.42 19.36 8.74
C ASN A 233 -20.08 18.74 9.20
N SER A 234 -19.10 18.61 8.30
CA SER A 234 -17.81 17.96 8.54
C SER A 234 -17.93 16.49 8.98
N GLU A 235 -19.02 15.83 8.62
CA GLU A 235 -19.18 14.39 8.81
C GLU A 235 -18.61 13.64 7.61
N LYS A 236 -17.75 12.68 7.89
CA LYS A 236 -17.18 11.78 6.90
C LYS A 236 -18.09 10.56 6.79
N ILE A 237 -18.86 10.49 5.72
CA ILE A 237 -19.73 9.37 5.37
C ILE A 237 -18.90 8.38 4.56
N THR A 238 -18.90 7.12 4.98
CA THR A 238 -18.21 6.02 4.29
C THR A 238 -19.24 4.96 3.95
N THR A 239 -19.28 4.53 2.69
CA THR A 239 -20.14 3.43 2.24
C THR A 239 -19.32 2.39 1.51
N LEU A 240 -19.54 1.11 1.77
CA LEU A 240 -18.93 0.00 1.05
C LEU A 240 -20.02 -1.01 0.73
N PHE A 241 -20.24 -1.27 -0.55
CA PHE A 241 -21.14 -2.30 -1.02
C PHE A 241 -20.33 -3.35 -1.79
N SER A 242 -20.60 -4.63 -1.53
CA SER A 242 -19.97 -5.74 -2.25
C SER A 242 -20.97 -6.86 -2.47
N GLU A 243 -21.08 -7.33 -3.71
CA GLU A 243 -21.87 -8.53 -4.04
C GLU A 243 -21.12 -9.83 -3.71
N TYR A 244 -19.91 -9.70 -3.13
CA TYR A 244 -19.15 -10.81 -2.59
C TYR A 244 -18.50 -10.42 -1.27
N ALA A 245 -19.12 -10.80 -0.16
CA ALA A 245 -18.73 -10.39 1.19
C ALA A 245 -17.46 -11.11 1.66
N LYS A 246 -17.31 -12.40 1.33
CA LYS A 246 -16.24 -13.28 1.84
C LYS A 246 -14.84 -12.66 1.83
N PRO A 247 -14.32 -12.06 0.74
CA PRO A 247 -12.98 -11.50 0.70
C PRO A 247 -12.73 -10.37 1.72
N LEU A 248 -13.80 -9.64 2.07
CA LEU A 248 -13.75 -8.49 2.98
C LEU A 248 -13.98 -8.92 4.43
N VAL A 249 -15.00 -9.75 4.65
CA VAL A 249 -15.43 -10.18 5.99
C VAL A 249 -14.37 -11.05 6.67
N LYS A 250 -13.66 -11.89 5.92
CA LYS A 250 -12.60 -12.76 6.48
C LYS A 250 -11.43 -11.99 7.11
N LYS A 251 -11.29 -10.68 6.84
CA LYS A 251 -10.25 -9.85 7.46
C LYS A 251 -10.56 -9.54 8.94
N TYR A 252 -11.79 -9.77 9.40
CA TYR A 252 -12.17 -9.63 10.80
C TYR A 252 -11.95 -10.93 11.58
N LYS A 253 -11.14 -10.86 12.65
CA LYS A 253 -10.74 -12.05 13.44
C LYS A 253 -11.90 -12.80 14.11
N PHE A 254 -13.01 -12.12 14.38
CA PHE A 254 -14.17 -12.70 15.06
C PHE A 254 -15.12 -13.45 14.12
N ILE A 255 -14.88 -13.36 12.80
CA ILE A 255 -15.74 -13.95 11.79
C ILE A 255 -14.93 -14.98 10.98
N LYS A 256 -15.07 -16.26 11.33
CA LYS A 256 -14.51 -17.39 10.56
C LYS A 256 -15.60 -18.13 9.81
N GLY A 257 -15.22 -18.83 8.75
CA GLY A 257 -16.12 -19.73 8.01
C GLY A 257 -17.18 -19.06 7.13
N PHE A 258 -17.13 -17.73 6.93
CA PHE A 258 -18.02 -17.03 6.00
C PHE A 258 -17.72 -17.42 4.55
N GLU A 259 -18.78 -17.76 3.84
CA GLU A 259 -18.81 -18.07 2.43
C GLU A 259 -19.95 -17.26 1.76
N GLU A 260 -19.78 -16.93 0.48
CA GLU A 260 -20.77 -16.19 -0.31
C GLU A 260 -21.16 -14.83 0.33
N GLY A 261 -22.39 -14.37 0.04
CA GLY A 261 -23.05 -13.22 0.65
C GLY A 261 -22.77 -11.86 0.03
N PHE A 262 -23.67 -10.91 0.33
CA PHE A 262 -23.57 -9.49 0.01
C PHE A 262 -23.15 -8.73 1.27
N LEU A 263 -22.36 -7.67 1.13
CA LEU A 263 -21.97 -6.79 2.22
C LEU A 263 -22.48 -5.38 1.91
N ASP A 264 -23.14 -4.77 2.89
CA ASP A 264 -23.47 -3.36 2.91
C ASP A 264 -22.95 -2.75 4.20
N PHE A 265 -22.07 -1.76 4.07
CA PHE A 265 -21.47 -1.06 5.18
C PHE A 265 -21.70 0.43 5.04
N TYR A 266 -22.13 1.03 6.15
CA TYR A 266 -22.35 2.45 6.27
C TYR A 266 -21.71 2.98 7.56
N SER A 267 -21.01 4.10 7.49
CA SER A 267 -20.43 4.76 8.66
C SER A 267 -20.46 6.27 8.54
N ILE A 268 -20.83 6.95 9.62
CA ILE A 268 -20.70 8.39 9.79
C ILE A 268 -19.64 8.65 10.85
N LYS A 269 -18.58 9.38 10.50
CA LYS A 269 -17.53 9.80 11.44
C LYS A 269 -17.51 11.32 11.63
N LYS A 270 -17.51 11.76 12.89
CA LYS A 270 -17.37 13.17 13.30
C LYS A 270 -16.55 13.24 14.59
N ASN A 271 -15.61 14.18 14.68
CA ASN A 271 -14.79 14.40 15.89
C ASN A 271 -14.15 13.12 16.45
N ASN A 272 -13.57 12.28 15.58
CA ASN A 272 -12.97 10.98 15.92
C ASN A 272 -13.91 9.92 16.52
N ILE A 273 -15.22 10.15 16.48
CA ILE A 273 -16.25 9.18 16.83
C ILE A 273 -16.91 8.74 15.53
N SER A 274 -16.98 7.44 15.28
CA SER A 274 -17.75 6.89 14.15
C SER A 274 -18.89 6.03 14.64
N LYS A 275 -20.08 6.22 14.07
CA LYS A 275 -21.21 5.30 14.19
C LYS A 275 -21.32 4.50 12.90
N SER A 276 -21.33 3.18 13.01
CA SER A 276 -21.23 2.29 11.85
C SER A 276 -22.30 1.20 11.92
N LYS A 277 -22.78 0.81 10.75
CA LYS A 277 -23.68 -0.31 10.54
C LYS A 277 -23.08 -1.22 9.47
N LEU A 278 -22.97 -2.50 9.78
CA LEU A 278 -22.53 -3.55 8.87
C LEU A 278 -23.66 -4.55 8.70
N ASN A 279 -24.09 -4.76 7.46
CA ASN A 279 -25.05 -5.77 7.10
C ASN A 279 -24.40 -6.78 6.16
N ILE A 280 -24.67 -8.07 6.39
CA ILE A 280 -24.30 -9.15 5.49
C ILE A 280 -25.54 -9.97 5.17
N TYR A 281 -25.80 -10.17 3.88
CA TYR A 281 -26.98 -10.88 3.39
C TYR A 281 -26.61 -12.18 2.70
N ASP A 282 -27.52 -13.15 2.71
CA ASP A 282 -27.47 -14.40 1.92
C ASP A 282 -26.12 -15.13 1.97
N PHE A 283 -25.59 -15.29 3.18
CA PHE A 283 -24.27 -15.89 3.41
C PHE A 283 -24.38 -17.30 3.97
N LYS A 284 -23.26 -18.03 3.92
CA LYS A 284 -23.14 -19.38 4.47
C LYS A 284 -22.02 -19.44 5.50
N LEU A 285 -22.27 -20.11 6.62
CA LEU A 285 -21.27 -20.39 7.66
C LEU A 285 -20.85 -21.85 7.63
N LYS A 286 -19.58 -22.10 7.33
CA LYS A 286 -18.96 -23.43 7.39
C LYS A 286 -18.27 -23.74 8.72
N GLU A 287 -17.92 -22.70 9.47
CA GLU A 287 -17.33 -22.83 10.81
C GLU A 287 -18.02 -21.83 11.73
N LEU A 288 -18.56 -22.32 12.85
CA LEU A 288 -19.24 -21.48 13.81
C LEU A 288 -18.28 -21.03 14.92
N PRO A 289 -18.22 -19.72 15.24
CA PRO A 289 -17.69 -19.27 16.53
C PRO A 289 -18.38 -20.00 17.68
N ALA A 290 -17.69 -20.17 18.82
CA ALA A 290 -18.18 -20.95 19.95
C ALA A 290 -19.59 -20.52 20.44
N LEU A 291 -19.88 -19.22 20.40
CA LEU A 291 -21.19 -18.66 20.78
C LEU A 291 -22.30 -19.00 19.76
N THR A 292 -22.00 -19.00 18.46
CA THR A 292 -22.96 -19.37 17.42
C THR A 292 -23.29 -20.87 17.46
N LYS A 293 -22.33 -21.72 17.86
CA LYS A 293 -22.59 -23.15 18.12
C LYS A 293 -23.72 -23.32 19.14
N ILE A 294 -23.71 -22.56 20.23
CA ILE A 294 -24.73 -22.63 21.31
C ILE A 294 -26.12 -22.26 20.76
N LEU A 295 -26.23 -21.23 19.92
CA LEU A 295 -27.50 -20.80 19.33
C LEU A 295 -28.01 -21.75 18.23
N THR A 296 -27.11 -22.30 17.41
CA THR A 296 -27.48 -23.25 16.33
C THR A 296 -27.84 -24.64 16.85
N LEU A 297 -27.39 -25.01 18.07
CA LEU A 297 -27.80 -26.26 18.73
C LEU A 297 -29.31 -26.34 19.01
N ALA A 298 -30.04 -25.22 18.90
CA ALA A 298 -31.49 -25.21 18.96
C ALA A 298 -32.17 -25.73 17.66
N SER A 299 -31.42 -25.95 16.56
CA SER A 299 -31.93 -26.41 15.26
C SER A 299 -31.20 -27.69 14.80
N LEU A 300 -31.90 -28.83 14.77
CA LEU A 300 -31.34 -30.11 14.32
C LEU A 300 -30.90 -30.11 12.85
N GLN A 301 -31.60 -29.36 11.98
CA GLN A 301 -31.23 -29.25 10.56
C GLN A 301 -29.90 -28.51 10.38
N GLY A 302 -29.69 -27.44 11.16
CA GLY A 302 -28.43 -26.69 11.12
C GLY A 302 -27.22 -27.52 11.58
N ILE A 303 -27.43 -28.46 12.51
CA ILE A 303 -26.38 -29.40 12.94
C ILE A 303 -26.03 -30.37 11.80
N ALA A 304 -27.03 -30.91 11.10
CA ALA A 304 -26.81 -31.84 9.98
C ALA A 304 -26.01 -31.16 8.84
N ASP A 305 -26.41 -29.96 8.43
CA ASP A 305 -25.75 -29.21 7.35
C ASP A 305 -24.31 -28.80 7.71
N LEU A 306 -24.01 -28.59 9.00
CA LEU A 306 -22.65 -28.33 9.47
C LEU A 306 -21.79 -29.59 9.48
N LEU A 307 -22.36 -30.74 9.90
CA LEU A 307 -21.66 -32.03 9.97
C LEU A 307 -21.32 -32.59 8.58
N THR A 308 -22.10 -32.27 7.54
CA THR A 308 -21.79 -32.63 6.15
C THR A 308 -20.73 -31.72 5.52
N GLY A 309 -20.33 -30.63 6.19
CA GLY A 309 -19.41 -29.62 5.64
C GLY A 309 -20.07 -28.68 4.62
N GLU A 310 -21.39 -28.82 4.43
CA GLU A 310 -22.16 -27.96 3.56
C GLU A 310 -22.17 -26.54 4.12
N GLY A 311 -22.45 -26.38 5.42
CA GLY A 311 -22.55 -25.10 6.13
C GLY A 311 -23.97 -24.58 6.23
N ILE A 312 -24.24 -23.68 7.18
CA ILE A 312 -25.58 -23.17 7.48
C ILE A 312 -25.81 -21.85 6.75
N ARG A 313 -26.95 -21.72 6.05
CA ARG A 313 -27.33 -20.49 5.34
C ARG A 313 -28.06 -19.52 6.27
N PHE A 314 -27.72 -18.24 6.17
CA PHE A 314 -28.34 -17.14 6.90
C PHE A 314 -28.78 -16.06 5.91
N ASN A 315 -29.96 -15.49 6.15
CA ASN A 315 -30.50 -14.43 5.30
C ASN A 315 -29.85 -13.09 5.62
N GLU A 316 -29.61 -12.80 6.90
CA GLU A 316 -29.12 -11.50 7.35
C GLU A 316 -28.28 -11.62 8.62
N PHE A 317 -27.23 -10.80 8.69
CA PHE A 317 -26.47 -10.46 9.87
C PHE A 317 -26.35 -8.95 9.90
N GLU A 318 -26.82 -8.32 10.98
CA GLU A 318 -26.69 -6.88 11.22
C GLU A 318 -25.81 -6.65 12.45
N MET A 319 -24.90 -5.69 12.35
CA MET A 319 -24.05 -5.25 13.46
C MET A 319 -23.93 -3.73 13.47
N ASN A 320 -24.43 -3.11 14.54
CA ASN A 320 -24.23 -1.71 14.84
C ASN A 320 -23.06 -1.56 15.80
N PHE A 321 -22.15 -0.62 15.53
CA PHE A 321 -21.01 -0.39 16.40
C PHE A 321 -20.49 1.04 16.31
N ASN A 322 -19.91 1.47 17.42
CA ASN A 322 -19.28 2.77 17.57
C ASN A 322 -17.78 2.59 17.73
N ASN A 323 -16.99 3.46 17.09
CA ASN A 323 -15.56 3.58 17.41
C ASN A 323 -15.28 4.95 18.01
N LYS A 324 -14.54 4.95 19.12
CA LYS A 324 -13.92 6.15 19.69
C LYS A 324 -12.42 5.92 19.78
N ASN A 325 -11.67 6.66 18.97
CA ASN A 325 -10.23 6.43 18.78
C ASN A 325 -9.95 4.99 18.32
N THR A 326 -9.34 4.17 19.18
CA THR A 326 -9.01 2.76 18.92
C THR A 326 -9.98 1.78 19.57
N LEU A 327 -10.94 2.25 20.36
CA LEU A 327 -11.91 1.41 21.04
C LEU A 327 -13.15 1.24 20.16
N MET A 328 -13.48 -0.02 19.86
CA MET A 328 -14.74 -0.43 19.22
C MET A 328 -15.71 -0.89 20.31
N THR A 329 -16.95 -0.43 20.24
CA THR A 329 -18.07 -0.84 21.08
C THR A 329 -19.19 -1.29 20.17
N ILE A 330 -19.61 -2.54 20.30
CA ILE A 330 -20.76 -3.09 19.57
C ILE A 330 -22.00 -2.70 20.35
N ASP A 331 -23.00 -2.15 19.66
CA ASP A 331 -24.29 -1.83 20.25
C ASP A 331 -25.13 -3.12 20.18
N GLU A 332 -25.39 -3.73 21.34
CA GLU A 332 -26.22 -4.95 21.48
C GLU A 332 -27.73 -4.66 21.41
#